data_AF-A0A920F1T5-F1
#
_entry.id   AF-A0A920F1T5-F1
#
_cell.length_a   1.000
_cell.length_b   1.000
_cell.length_c   1.000
_cell.angle_alpha   90.00
_cell.angle_beta   90.00
_cell.angle_gamma   90.00
#
_symmetry.space_group_name_H-M   'P 1'
#
loop_
_entity.id
_entity.type
_entity.pdbx_description
1 polymer ?
#
loop_
_entity_poly.entity_id
_entity_poly.type
_entity_poly.pdbx_seq_one_letter_code
_entity_poly.pdbx_strand_id
1 'polypeptide(L)'
;MIIAGASAYSLEIDWRKFREIADKIDAYFLVDMAHYSGLMRPGYPSPVGIADFVTSTTHKTLRVPEEVLYYRRKSTRKANSLIFRVFKGGP
;
A
#
# COMPACT_ATOMS: atom_id res chain seq x y z
N MET A 1 -0.17 10.48 -10.28
CA MET A 1 -0.23 9.48 -9.19
C MET A 1 -0.45 10.22 -7.88
N ILE A 2 -1.34 9.73 -7.03
CA ILE A 2 -1.60 10.23 -5.68
C ILE A 2 -1.09 9.18 -4.68
N ILE A 3 -0.36 9.63 -3.66
CA ILE A 3 0.11 8.79 -2.56
C ILE A 3 -0.64 9.20 -1.30
N ALA A 4 -1.26 8.24 -0.63
CA ALA A 4 -1.86 8.43 0.69
C ALA A 4 -1.21 7.49 1.72
N GLY A 5 -0.87 8.02 2.88
CA GLY A 5 -0.08 7.31 3.88
C GLY A 5 0.63 8.34 4.73
N ALA A 6 0.99 7.97 5.95
CA ALA A 6 1.62 8.90 6.87
C ALA A 6 2.51 8.19 7.86
N SER A 7 3.58 8.88 8.26
CA SER A 7 4.45 8.46 9.35
C SER A 7 3.99 9.02 10.71
N ALA A 8 3.30 10.16 10.70
CA ALA A 8 2.87 10.88 11.89
C ALA A 8 1.48 11.53 11.68
N TYR A 9 0.47 10.68 11.52
CA TYR A 9 -0.94 11.10 11.46
C TYR A 9 -1.78 10.17 12.33
N SER A 10 -2.49 10.75 13.29
CA SER A 10 -3.20 10.01 14.34
C SER A 10 -4.63 9.61 13.96
N LEU A 11 -5.21 10.27 12.96
CA LEU A 11 -6.60 10.03 12.56
C LEU A 11 -6.70 8.96 11.47
N GLU A 12 -7.93 8.51 11.24
CA GLU A 12 -8.26 7.64 10.12
C GLU A 12 -8.20 8.40 8.80
N ILE A 13 -7.66 7.74 7.78
CA ILE A 13 -7.57 8.29 6.43
C ILE A 13 -8.74 7.74 5.61
N ASP A 14 -9.51 8.63 4.96
CA ASP A 14 -10.61 8.26 4.10
C ASP A 14 -10.13 7.83 2.70
N TRP A 15 -9.90 6.53 2.54
CA TRP A 15 -9.43 5.95 1.28
C TRP A 15 -10.36 6.17 0.10
N ARG A 16 -11.68 6.24 0.32
CA ARG A 16 -12.66 6.39 -0.77
C ARG A 16 -12.57 7.78 -1.35
N LYS A 17 -12.44 8.79 -0.50
CA LYS A 17 -12.27 10.18 -0.95
C LYS A 17 -11.01 10.36 -1.77
N PHE A 18 -9.90 9.74 -1.38
CA PHE A 18 -8.68 9.75 -2.20
C PHE A 18 -8.87 9.03 -3.54
N ARG A 19 -9.58 7.90 -3.57
CA ARG A 19 -9.91 7.17 -4.81
C ARG A 19 -10.74 8.03 -5.76
N GLU A 20 -11.79 8.67 -5.28
CA GLU A 20 -12.64 9.56 -6.08
C GLU A 20 -11.83 10.70 -6.72
N ILE A 21 -10.93 11.31 -5.94
CA ILE A 21 -10.04 12.37 -6.45
C ILE A 21 -9.09 11.81 -7.50
N ALA A 22 -8.50 10.64 -7.25
CA ALA A 22 -7.60 9.99 -8.19
C ALA A 22 -8.29 9.65 -9.52
N ASP A 23 -9.53 9.14 -9.48
CA ASP A 23 -10.35 8.88 -10.66
C ASP A 23 -10.67 10.15 -11.44
N LYS A 24 -10.96 11.26 -10.73
CA LYS A 24 -11.31 12.54 -11.36
C LYS A 24 -10.17 13.13 -12.20
N ILE A 25 -8.92 12.88 -11.85
CA ILE A 25 -7.74 13.40 -12.54
C ILE A 25 -6.97 12.33 -13.33
N ASP A 26 -7.56 11.15 -13.52
CA ASP A 26 -6.93 10.00 -14.18
C ASP A 26 -5.53 9.65 -13.61
N ALA A 27 -5.44 9.60 -12.29
CA ALA A 27 -4.20 9.28 -11.57
C ALA A 27 -4.25 7.89 -10.93
N TYR A 28 -3.09 7.21 -10.94
CA TYR A 28 -2.87 6.04 -10.07
C TYR A 28 -2.98 6.42 -8.60
N PHE A 29 -3.62 5.57 -7.81
CA PHE A 29 -3.73 5.70 -6.37
C PHE A 29 -2.86 4.67 -5.64
N LEU A 30 -1.85 5.14 -4.92
CA LEU A 30 -0.95 4.34 -4.10
C LEU A 30 -1.18 4.63 -2.62
N VAL A 31 -1.29 3.58 -1.81
CA VAL A 31 -1.36 3.70 -0.35
C VAL A 31 -0.11 3.15 0.31
N ASP A 32 0.58 3.98 1.09
CA ASP A 32 1.65 3.52 2.00
C ASP A 32 1.09 3.34 3.41
N MET A 33 0.91 2.09 3.82
CA MET A 33 0.36 1.72 5.12
C MET A 33 1.43 1.27 6.13
N ALA A 34 2.70 1.63 5.93
CA ALA A 34 3.81 1.17 6.77
C ALA A 34 3.55 1.25 8.29
N HIS A 35 2.98 2.35 8.78
CA HIS A 35 2.68 2.57 10.21
C HIS A 35 1.33 2.00 10.67
N TYR A 36 0.45 1.62 9.74
CA TYR A 36 -0.92 1.18 10.02
C TYR A 36 -1.15 -0.31 9.73
N SER A 37 -0.19 -0.97 9.10
CA SER A 37 -0.33 -2.30 8.49
C SER A 37 -0.79 -3.40 9.45
N GLY A 38 -0.39 -3.34 10.71
CA GLY A 38 -0.83 -4.29 11.75
C GLY A 38 -2.20 -3.96 12.35
N LEU A 39 -2.72 -2.75 12.12
CA LEU A 39 -3.99 -2.26 12.67
C LEU A 39 -5.19 -2.49 11.72
N MET A 40 -4.93 -2.81 10.44
CA MET A 40 -5.93 -2.98 9.37
C MET A 40 -7.01 -4.06 9.65
N ARG A 41 -6.77 -4.93 10.63
CA ARG A 41 -7.74 -5.93 11.14
C ARG A 41 -7.35 -6.19 12.61
N PRO A 42 -8.07 -5.66 13.61
CA PRO A 42 -9.53 -5.46 13.65
C PRO A 42 -10.03 -4.00 13.72
N GLY A 43 -9.20 -2.96 13.54
CA GLY A 43 -9.58 -1.59 13.92
C GLY A 43 -9.44 -0.47 12.89
N TYR A 44 -8.58 -0.59 11.87
CA TYR A 44 -8.33 0.47 10.88
C TYR A 44 -8.84 0.09 9.49
N PRO A 45 -9.45 1.02 8.71
CA PRO A 45 -9.98 0.69 7.39
C PRO A 45 -8.89 0.21 6.43
N SER A 46 -9.14 -0.91 5.74
CA SER A 46 -8.19 -1.46 4.76
C SER A 46 -8.25 -0.71 3.41
N PRO A 47 -7.11 -0.31 2.84
CA PRO A 47 -7.06 0.28 1.49
C PRO A 47 -7.11 -0.79 0.37
N VAL A 48 -7.04 -2.09 0.72
CA VAL A 48 -7.03 -3.19 -0.24
C VAL A 48 -8.38 -3.26 -0.97
N GLY A 49 -8.32 -3.27 -2.30
CA GLY A 49 -9.51 -3.22 -3.18
C GLY A 49 -9.97 -1.81 -3.53
N ILE A 50 -9.44 -0.77 -2.86
CA ILE A 50 -9.68 0.65 -3.16
C ILE A 50 -8.48 1.22 -3.94
N ALA A 51 -7.27 1.07 -3.40
CA ALA A 51 -6.05 1.56 -4.02
C ALA A 51 -5.59 0.67 -5.19
N ASP A 52 -4.91 1.27 -6.17
CA ASP A 52 -4.29 0.52 -7.28
C ASP A 52 -3.05 -0.23 -6.78
N PHE A 53 -2.31 0.41 -5.87
CA PHE A 53 -1.09 -0.08 -5.26
C PHE A 53 -1.15 0.10 -3.75
N VAL A 54 -0.65 -0.88 -3.00
CA VAL A 54 -0.48 -0.77 -1.54
C VAL A 54 0.94 -1.23 -1.19
N THR A 55 1.65 -0.39 -0.43
CA THR A 55 2.99 -0.69 0.09
C THR A 55 2.99 -0.69 1.61
N SER A 56 3.89 -1.47 2.21
CA SER A 56 4.10 -1.42 3.66
C SER A 56 5.49 -1.94 4.02
N THR A 57 6.00 -1.49 5.15
CA THR A 57 7.07 -2.18 5.89
C THR A 57 6.49 -3.23 6.82
N THR A 58 7.24 -4.29 7.10
CA THR A 58 6.84 -5.39 8.01
C THR A 58 7.28 -5.19 9.47
N HIS A 59 8.31 -4.39 9.74
CA HIS A 59 8.92 -4.25 11.07
C HIS A 59 8.18 -3.32 12.04
N LYS A 60 7.19 -2.56 11.57
CA LYS A 60 6.42 -1.63 12.41
C LYS A 60 5.30 -2.36 13.15
N THR A 61 4.06 -1.98 12.91
CA THR A 61 2.90 -2.57 13.56
C THR A 61 2.71 -4.06 13.26
N LEU A 62 3.29 -4.57 12.16
CA LEU A 62 3.27 -6.01 11.83
C LEU A 62 4.30 -6.84 12.62
N ARG A 63 5.36 -6.22 13.16
CA ARG A 63 6.40 -6.87 14.00
C ARG A 63 7.09 -8.09 13.38
N VAL A 64 7.28 -8.09 12.06
CA VAL A 64 7.99 -9.13 11.29
C VAL A 64 9.36 -8.57 10.83
N PRO A 65 10.43 -9.38 10.60
CA PRO A 65 11.74 -8.89 10.14
C PRO A 65 11.65 -7.95 8.93
N GLU A 66 12.62 -7.04 8.79
CA GLU A 66 12.57 -5.95 7.81
C GLU A 66 12.41 -6.41 6.37
N GLU A 67 11.20 -6.24 5.85
CA GLU A 67 10.81 -6.49 4.49
C GLU A 67 9.84 -5.41 3.99
N VAL A 68 9.75 -5.30 2.66
CA VAL A 68 8.80 -4.45 1.96
C VAL A 68 7.70 -5.34 1.39
N LEU A 69 6.47 -5.05 1.77
CA LEU A 69 5.26 -5.64 1.19
C LEU A 69 4.75 -4.76 0.06
N TYR A 70 4.34 -5.40 -1.03
CA TYR A 70 3.74 -4.74 -2.18
C TYR A 70 2.51 -5.52 -2.66
N TYR A 71 1.41 -4.81 -2.86
CA TYR A 71 0.18 -5.32 -3.45
C TYR A 71 -0.26 -4.43 -4.62
N ARG A 72 -0.75 -5.07 -5.69
CA ARG A 72 -1.35 -4.39 -6.84
C ARG A 72 -2.71 -5.00 -7.14
N ARG A 73 -3.74 -4.16 -7.25
CA ARG A 73 -5.14 -4.59 -7.44
C ARG A 73 -5.35 -5.45 -8.69
N LYS A 74 -4.67 -5.10 -9.78
CA LYS A 74 -4.61 -5.90 -11.03
C LYS A 74 -3.17 -6.34 -11.27
N SER A 75 -2.67 -7.27 -10.44
CA SER A 75 -1.33 -7.82 -10.65
C SER A 75 -1.33 -8.83 -11.80
N THR A 76 -0.29 -8.76 -12.65
CA THR A 76 0.01 -9.77 -13.64
C THR A 76 1.29 -10.49 -13.24
N ARG A 77 1.42 -11.78 -13.62
CA ARG A 77 2.63 -12.57 -13.33
C ARG A 77 3.92 -11.90 -13.79
N LYS A 78 3.87 -11.17 -14.91
CA LYS A 78 4.99 -10.37 -15.44
C LYS A 78 5.37 -9.21 -14.53
N ALA A 79 4.39 -8.49 -13.98
CA ALA A 79 4.65 -7.37 -13.07
C ALA A 79 5.31 -7.83 -11.77
N ASN A 80 4.84 -8.94 -11.18
CA ASN A 80 5.46 -9.53 -9.99
C ASN A 80 6.91 -9.94 -10.29
N SER A 81 7.18 -10.59 -11.43
CA SER A 81 8.55 -10.99 -11.79
C SER A 81 9.52 -9.82 -12.01
N LEU A 82 9.01 -8.64 -12.41
CA LEU A 82 9.85 -7.45 -12.62
C LEU A 82 10.35 -6.90 -11.29
N ILE A 83 9.50 -6.87 -10.26
CA ILE A 83 9.86 -6.40 -8.91
C ILE A 83 10.98 -7.26 -8.32
N PHE A 84 10.88 -8.58 -8.47
CA PHE A 84 11.89 -9.55 -8.03
C PHE A 84 13.17 -9.57 -8.85
N ARG A 85 13.21 -8.99 -10.05
CA ARG A 85 14.44 -8.94 -10.86
C ARG A 85 15.17 -7.61 -10.72
N VAL A 86 14.45 -6.53 -10.48
CA VAL A 86 14.99 -5.17 -10.54
C VAL A 86 15.45 -4.67 -9.17
N PHE A 87 14.74 -5.01 -8.08
CA PHE A 87 14.96 -4.39 -6.77
C PHE A 87 15.44 -5.34 -5.68
N LYS A 88 15.03 -6.61 -5.73
CA LYS A 88 15.62 -7.69 -4.92
C LYS A 88 16.38 -8.59 -5.88
N GLY A 89 17.51 -9.15 -5.47
CA GLY A 89 18.21 -10.17 -6.24
C GLY A 89 17.43 -11.49 -6.27
N GLY A 90 18.13 -12.61 -6.41
CA GLY A 90 17.52 -13.93 -6.20
C GLY A 90 16.98 -14.10 -4.77
N PRO A 91 15.96 -14.96 -4.57
CA PRO A 91 15.43 -15.26 -3.24
C PRO A 91 16.48 -15.89 -2.33
#